data_AF-A0A2U3EXE1-F1
#
_entry.id   AF-A0A2U3EXE1-F1
#
_cell.length_a   1.000
_cell.length_b   1.000
_cell.length_c   1.000
_cell.angle_alpha   90.00
_cell.angle_beta   90.00
_cell.angle_gamma   90.00
#
_symmetry.space_group_name_H-M   'P 1'
#
loop_
_entity.id
_entity.type
_entity.pdbx_description
1 polymer ?
#
loop_
_entity_poly.entity_id
_entity_poly.type
_entity_poly.pdbx_seq_one_letter_code
_entity_poly.pdbx_strand_id
1 'polypeptide(L)'
;MRILKCYLANDTSGRFVTADDAARAPGGVWTCASCGCVLYLLTGFGEKPWFEHDQQTVAEHVLMNCAHLDPEVKAEARRRKLRCIIGGLDAPVMSFAWYCAWCGSHYQGVKYCAQCLTGIYSIEEAHWRMNYCCNTLPG
;
A
#
# COMPACT_ATOMS: atom_id res chain seq x y z
N MET A 1 -10.75 8.99 -11.58
CA MET A 1 -9.28 9.05 -11.46
C MET A 1 -8.78 10.22 -12.30
N ARG A 2 -7.72 10.93 -11.91
CA ARG A 2 -7.20 12.02 -12.73
C ARG A 2 -5.88 11.60 -13.37
N ILE A 3 -5.80 11.68 -14.70
CA ILE A 3 -4.59 11.44 -15.47
C ILE A 3 -4.20 12.77 -16.09
N LEU A 4 -2.92 13.11 -16.01
CA LEU A 4 -2.39 14.34 -16.55
C LEU A 4 -2.30 14.27 -18.07
N LYS A 5 -2.40 15.44 -18.71
CA LYS A 5 -2.17 15.59 -20.15
C LYS A 5 -0.78 15.08 -20.51
N CYS A 6 -0.69 14.32 -21.60
CA CYS A 6 0.57 13.78 -22.11
C CYS A 6 0.97 14.59 -23.36
N TYR A 7 2.25 14.89 -23.53
CA TYR A 7 2.74 15.62 -24.71
C TYR A 7 3.67 14.77 -25.59
N LEU A 8 3.86 13.51 -25.19
CA LEU A 8 4.72 12.53 -25.84
C LEU A 8 3.97 11.20 -25.92
N ALA A 9 4.04 10.55 -27.07
CA ALA A 9 3.48 9.23 -27.32
C ALA A 9 4.41 8.43 -28.23
N ASN A 10 4.13 7.14 -28.40
CA ASN A 10 4.80 6.29 -29.37
C ASN A 10 3.91 6.13 -30.61
N ASP A 11 4.51 6.21 -31.80
CA ASP A 11 3.88 5.82 -33.06
C ASP A 11 3.74 4.29 -33.18
N THR A 12 3.13 3.82 -34.27
CA THR A 12 2.96 2.38 -34.53
C THR A 12 4.28 1.62 -34.74
N SER A 13 5.38 2.33 -34.99
CA SER A 13 6.73 1.78 -35.08
C SER A 13 7.50 1.84 -33.75
N GLY A 14 6.87 2.33 -32.68
CA GLY A 14 7.47 2.47 -31.36
C GLY A 14 8.40 3.68 -31.21
N ARG A 15 8.38 4.64 -32.15
CA ARG A 15 9.16 5.88 -32.05
C ARG A 15 8.41 6.94 -31.28
N PHE A 16 9.15 7.72 -30.50
CA PHE A 16 8.59 8.85 -29.78
C PHE A 16 8.16 9.96 -30.74
N VAL A 17 6.94 10.45 -30.54
CA VAL A 17 6.31 11.54 -31.29
C VAL A 17 5.71 12.53 -30.31
N THR A 18 5.93 13.82 -30.58
CA THR A 18 5.32 14.89 -29.78
C THR A 18 3.87 15.12 -30.22
N ALA A 19 3.05 15.65 -29.32
CA ALA A 19 1.67 15.99 -29.66
C ALA A 19 1.58 17.03 -30.79
N ASP A 20 2.55 17.94 -30.88
CA ASP A 20 2.65 18.92 -31.97
C ASP A 20 2.90 18.26 -33.33
N ASP A 21 3.80 17.27 -33.39
CA ASP A 21 4.08 16.52 -34.62
C ASP A 21 2.91 15.64 -35.02
N ALA A 22 2.27 14.99 -34.04
CA ALA A 22 1.07 14.17 -34.26
C ALA A 22 -0.12 15.00 -34.76
N ALA A 23 -0.24 16.26 -34.34
CA ALA A 23 -1.28 17.18 -34.82
C ALA A 23 -1.07 17.62 -36.26
N ARG A 24 0.19 17.68 -36.73
CA ARG A 24 0.53 18.00 -38.13
C ARG A 24 0.28 16.83 -39.09
N ALA A 25 0.32 15.60 -38.58
CA ALA A 25 0.07 14.38 -39.34
C ALA A 25 -1.05 13.53 -38.68
N PRO A 26 -2.31 13.98 -38.78
CA PRO A 26 -3.44 13.26 -38.18
C PRO A 26 -3.67 11.90 -38.84
N GLY A 27 -4.11 10.91 -38.06
CA GLY A 27 -4.45 9.56 -38.53
C GLY A 27 -3.55 8.44 -38.04
N GLY A 28 -2.56 8.73 -37.20
CA GLY A 28 -1.75 7.72 -36.50
C GLY A 28 -2.45 7.13 -35.27
N VAL A 29 -2.13 5.89 -34.95
CA VAL A 29 -2.44 5.29 -33.64
C VAL A 29 -1.28 5.61 -32.70
N TRP A 30 -1.59 6.24 -31.57
CA TRP A 30 -0.62 6.68 -30.59
C TRP A 30 -0.72 5.82 -29.34
N THR A 31 0.40 5.42 -28.77
CA THR A 31 0.43 4.64 -27.53
C THR A 31 1.22 5.34 -26.44
N CYS A 32 0.80 5.19 -25.19
CA CYS A 32 1.51 5.77 -24.05
C CYS A 32 2.85 5.07 -23.84
N ALA A 33 3.93 5.85 -23.75
CA ALA A 33 5.26 5.34 -23.45
C ALA A 33 5.37 4.62 -22.09
N SER A 34 4.50 4.97 -21.13
CA SER A 34 4.55 4.40 -19.78
C SER A 34 3.67 3.15 -19.60
N CYS A 35 2.48 3.12 -20.18
CA CYS A 35 1.52 2.04 -19.93
C CYS A 35 1.07 1.29 -21.20
N GLY A 36 1.57 1.69 -22.38
CA GLY A 36 1.26 1.06 -23.66
C GLY A 36 -0.18 1.26 -24.15
N CYS A 37 -1.02 1.99 -23.42
CA CYS A 37 -2.42 2.19 -23.77
C CYS A 37 -2.55 3.10 -24.99
N VAL A 38 -3.59 2.87 -25.80
CA VAL A 38 -3.94 3.76 -26.91
C VAL A 38 -4.33 5.14 -26.35
N LEU A 39 -3.86 6.18 -27.02
CA LEU A 39 -4.07 7.57 -26.66
C LEU A 39 -4.89 8.30 -27.72
N TYR A 40 -5.73 9.21 -27.28
CA TYR A 40 -6.44 10.15 -28.14
C TYR A 40 -5.67 11.45 -28.23
N LEU A 41 -5.43 11.94 -29.44
CA LEU A 41 -4.86 13.25 -29.68
C LEU A 41 -5.98 14.31 -29.65
N LEU A 42 -5.83 15.33 -28.80
CA LEU A 42 -6.73 16.46 -28.69
C LEU A 42 -6.00 17.76 -29.05
N THR A 43 -6.71 18.62 -29.79
CA THR A 43 -6.28 19.97 -30.14
C THR A 43 -7.30 20.97 -29.58
N GLY A 44 -6.90 21.76 -28.58
CA GLY A 44 -7.76 22.80 -27.98
C GLY A 44 -7.53 24.17 -28.64
N PHE A 45 -8.53 25.05 -28.61
CA PHE A 45 -8.36 26.44 -29.03
C PHE A 45 -7.42 27.17 -28.05
N GLY A 46 -6.22 27.51 -28.50
CA GLY A 46 -5.23 28.28 -27.73
C GLY A 46 -4.35 27.47 -26.78
N GLU A 47 -4.50 26.14 -26.73
CA GLU A 47 -3.61 25.24 -25.99
C GLU A 47 -2.78 24.41 -26.96
N LYS A 48 -1.55 24.05 -26.56
CA LYS A 48 -0.72 23.09 -27.30
C LYS A 48 -1.44 21.74 -27.35
N PRO A 49 -1.42 21.02 -28.47
CA PRO A 49 -2.03 19.69 -28.56
C PRO A 49 -1.50 18.77 -27.45
N TRP A 50 -2.36 17.85 -27.00
CA TRP A 50 -2.01 16.87 -25.98
C TRP A 50 -2.69 15.55 -26.26
N PHE A 51 -2.19 14.51 -25.60
CA PHE A 51 -2.77 13.20 -25.60
C PHE A 51 -3.50 12.91 -24.29
N GLU A 52 -4.64 12.23 -24.40
CA GLU A 52 -5.41 11.72 -23.27
C GLU A 52 -5.54 10.20 -23.33
N HIS A 53 -5.61 9.60 -22.14
CA HIS A 53 -5.88 8.18 -22.00
C HIS A 53 -7.37 7.92 -22.06
N ASP A 54 -7.75 6.79 -22.66
CA ASP A 54 -9.08 6.24 -22.48
C ASP A 54 -9.25 5.71 -21.05
N GLN A 55 -9.98 6.45 -20.22
CA GLN A 55 -10.24 6.03 -18.84
C GLN A 55 -11.42 5.07 -18.70
N GLN A 56 -12.18 4.84 -19.77
CA GLN A 56 -13.37 3.99 -19.73
C GLN A 56 -13.06 2.56 -20.16
N THR A 57 -12.24 2.39 -21.19
CA THR A 57 -11.95 1.06 -21.76
C THR A 57 -10.70 0.41 -21.17
N VAL A 58 -9.75 1.21 -20.68
CA VAL A 58 -8.51 0.70 -20.10
C VAL A 58 -8.73 0.26 -18.65
N ALA A 59 -8.24 -0.93 -18.31
CA ALA A 59 -8.31 -1.46 -16.95
C ALA A 59 -7.66 -0.51 -15.93
N GLU A 60 -8.35 -0.24 -14.82
CA GLU A 60 -7.93 0.74 -13.80
C GLU A 60 -6.50 0.49 -13.28
N HIS A 61 -6.14 -0.77 -13.04
CA HIS A 61 -4.79 -1.13 -12.55
C HIS A 61 -3.66 -0.74 -13.53
N VAL A 62 -3.93 -0.70 -14.84
CA VAL A 62 -2.95 -0.28 -15.85
C VAL A 62 -2.74 1.23 -15.76
N LEU A 63 -3.83 1.99 -15.68
CA LEU A 63 -3.80 3.45 -15.53
C LEU A 63 -3.19 3.87 -14.19
N MET A 64 -3.45 3.13 -13.11
CA MET A 64 -2.87 3.38 -11.79
C MET A 64 -1.33 3.26 -11.76
N ASN A 65 -0.78 2.46 -12.67
CA ASN A 65 0.66 2.28 -12.81
C ASN A 65 1.30 3.24 -13.84
N CYS A 66 0.50 3.98 -14.61
CA CYS A 66 1.01 4.92 -15.61
C CYS A 66 1.75 6.10 -14.97
N ALA A 67 2.87 6.54 -15.54
CA ALA A 67 3.64 7.69 -15.10
C ALA A 67 2.80 8.98 -15.08
N HIS A 68 1.84 9.12 -15.99
CA HIS A 68 0.97 10.28 -16.13
C HIS A 68 -0.21 10.32 -15.16
N LEU A 69 -0.41 9.28 -14.33
CA LEU A 69 -1.38 9.36 -13.24
C LEU A 69 -1.02 10.52 -12.30
N ASP A 70 -2.03 11.30 -11.90
CA ASP A 70 -1.87 12.42 -10.96
C ASP A 70 -1.09 11.95 -9.70
N PRO A 71 0.05 12.60 -9.36
CA PRO A 71 0.85 12.26 -8.20
C PRO A 71 0.05 12.21 -6.89
N GLU A 72 -0.99 13.04 -6.75
CA GLU A 72 -1.84 13.06 -5.56
C GLU A 72 -2.64 11.77 -5.41
N VAL A 73 -3.15 11.22 -6.53
CA VAL A 73 -3.85 9.92 -6.54
C VAL A 73 -2.88 8.79 -6.17
N LYS A 74 -1.65 8.82 -6.69
CA LYS A 74 -0.61 7.85 -6.30
C LYS A 74 -0.26 7.95 -4.82
N ALA A 75 -0.13 9.16 -4.29
CA ALA A 75 0.18 9.40 -2.88
C ALA A 75 -0.93 8.87 -1.97
N GLU A 76 -2.19 9.15 -2.31
CA GLU A 76 -3.35 8.65 -1.56
C GLU A 76 -3.45 7.12 -1.61
N ALA A 77 -3.22 6.50 -2.77
CA ALA A 77 -3.20 5.05 -2.90
C ALA A 77 -2.10 4.40 -2.03
N ARG A 78 -0.90 4.99 -2.01
CA ARG A 78 0.19 4.54 -1.11
C ARG A 78 -0.19 4.71 0.36
N ARG A 79 -0.76 5.87 0.73
CA ARG A 79 -1.19 6.15 2.11
C ARG A 79 -2.25 5.15 2.58
N ARG A 80 -3.24 4.83 1.73
CA ARG A 80 -4.24 3.80 2.01
C ARG A 80 -3.60 2.44 2.24
N LYS A 81 -2.68 2.03 1.36
CA LYS A 81 -1.95 0.76 1.49
C LYS A 81 -1.19 0.68 2.81
N LEU A 82 -0.45 1.74 3.17
CA LEU A 82 0.27 1.81 4.45
C LEU A 82 -0.67 1.72 5.65
N ARG A 83 -1.80 2.44 5.61
CA ARG A 83 -2.80 2.38 6.68
C ARG A 83 -3.43 1.00 6.82
N CYS A 84 -3.69 0.30 5.71
CA CYS A 84 -4.18 -1.08 5.77
C CYS A 84 -3.15 -2.02 6.40
N ILE A 85 -1.86 -1.87 6.07
CA ILE A 85 -0.78 -2.65 6.69
C ILE A 85 -0.74 -2.37 8.18
N ILE A 86 -0.69 -1.10 8.58
CA ILE A 86 -0.63 -0.71 10.00
C ILE A 86 -1.87 -1.18 10.76
N GLY A 87 -3.07 -1.03 10.18
CA GLY A 87 -4.32 -1.46 10.82
C GLY A 87 -4.48 -2.98 10.90
N GLY A 88 -3.75 -3.75 10.09
CA GLY A 88 -3.71 -5.21 10.16
C GLY A 88 -2.62 -5.76 11.09
N LEU A 89 -1.77 -4.91 11.65
CA LEU A 89 -0.83 -5.33 12.69
C LEU A 89 -1.58 -5.37 14.02
N ASP A 90 -1.48 -6.48 14.73
CA ASP A 90 -1.93 -6.55 16.11
C ASP A 90 -1.19 -5.49 16.92
N ALA A 91 -1.95 -4.65 17.63
CA ALA A 91 -1.35 -3.76 18.60
C ALA A 91 -0.58 -4.63 19.61
N PRO A 92 0.70 -4.34 19.91
CA PRO A 92 1.40 -5.06 20.95
C PRO A 92 0.65 -4.83 22.26
N VAL A 93 -0.12 -5.84 22.68
CA VAL A 93 -0.76 -5.84 23.99
C VAL A 93 0.37 -6.00 24.98
N MET A 94 0.73 -4.90 25.63
CA MET A 94 1.68 -4.95 26.72
C MET A 94 1.07 -5.82 27.82
N SER A 95 1.63 -7.01 28.05
CA SER A 95 1.19 -7.84 29.16
C SER A 95 1.59 -7.16 30.47
N PHE A 96 0.60 -6.95 31.33
CA PHE A 96 0.80 -6.47 32.69
C PHE A 96 0.61 -7.58 33.72
N ALA A 97 0.48 -8.83 33.31
CA ALA A 97 0.24 -9.97 34.20
C ALA A 97 1.27 -11.05 33.92
N TRP A 98 2.00 -11.43 34.96
CA TRP A 98 3.18 -12.28 34.87
C TRP A 98 3.09 -13.44 35.87
N TYR A 99 3.65 -14.57 35.47
CA TYR A 99 3.91 -15.72 36.32
C TYR A 99 5.42 -16.01 36.33
N CYS A 100 6.03 -16.05 37.51
CA CYS A 100 7.42 -16.45 37.66
C CYS A 100 7.53 -17.99 37.72
N ALA A 101 8.08 -18.62 36.69
CA ALA A 101 8.26 -20.07 36.63
C ALA A 101 9.28 -20.61 37.66
N TRP A 102 10.11 -19.75 38.23
CA TRP A 102 11.09 -20.15 39.25
C TRP A 102 10.50 -20.21 40.66
N CYS A 103 9.74 -19.20 41.09
CA CYS A 103 9.17 -19.14 42.44
C CYS A 103 7.66 -19.40 42.51
N GLY A 104 6.98 -19.54 41.36
CA GLY A 104 5.54 -19.77 41.29
C GLY A 104 4.66 -18.54 41.52
N SER A 105 5.26 -17.35 41.64
CA SER A 105 4.51 -16.14 42.01
C SER A 105 3.82 -15.50 40.80
N HIS A 106 2.55 -15.15 40.98
CA HIS A 106 1.78 -14.30 40.08
C HIS A 106 1.95 -12.83 40.48
N TYR A 107 2.18 -11.95 39.52
CA TYR A 107 2.36 -10.53 39.79
C TYR A 107 1.98 -9.65 38.59
N GLN A 108 1.76 -8.37 38.85
CA GLN A 108 1.33 -7.41 37.83
C GLN A 108 2.35 -6.27 37.60
N GLY A 109 2.22 -5.58 36.47
CA GLY A 109 3.04 -4.43 36.11
C GLY A 109 4.27 -4.78 35.29
N VAL A 110 5.45 -4.31 35.71
CA VAL A 110 6.72 -4.51 34.99
C VAL A 110 7.19 -5.95 35.15
N LYS A 111 7.80 -6.52 34.10
CA LYS A 111 8.39 -7.88 34.09
C LYS A 111 9.59 -8.02 35.04
N TYR A 112 9.32 -8.01 36.34
CA TYR A 112 10.33 -8.13 37.39
C TYR A 112 9.72 -8.83 38.62
N CYS A 113 10.17 -10.04 38.92
CA CYS A 113 9.73 -10.74 40.11
C CYS A 113 10.48 -10.18 41.33
N ALA A 114 9.75 -9.56 42.26
CA ALA A 114 10.33 -9.03 43.49
C ALA A 114 10.97 -10.09 44.40
N GLN A 115 10.57 -11.36 44.25
CA GLN A 115 11.06 -12.46 45.07
C GLN A 115 12.35 -13.08 44.51
N CYS A 116 12.49 -13.14 43.18
CA CYS A 116 13.70 -13.64 42.51
C CYS A 116 14.68 -12.52 42.15
N LEU A 117 14.27 -11.26 42.32
CA LEU A 117 15.01 -10.06 41.92
C LEU A 117 15.41 -10.05 40.44
N THR A 118 14.62 -10.73 39.60
CA THR A 118 14.86 -10.88 38.15
C THR A 118 13.55 -11.09 37.41
N GLY A 119 13.53 -10.78 36.11
CA GLY A 119 12.42 -11.04 35.20
C GLY A 119 12.65 -12.22 34.25
N ILE A 120 13.82 -12.88 34.29
CA ILE A 120 14.20 -13.88 33.27
C ILE A 120 13.31 -15.13 33.28
N TYR A 121 12.76 -15.49 34.44
CA TYR A 121 11.86 -16.64 34.61
C TYR A 121 10.38 -16.27 34.51
N SER A 122 10.08 -15.01 34.17
CA SER A 122 8.72 -14.53 34.11
C SER A 122 8.14 -14.71 32.73
N ILE A 123 6.99 -15.38 32.67
CA ILE A 123 6.19 -15.56 31.46
C ILE A 123 4.85 -14.85 31.64
N GLU A 124 4.16 -14.56 30.55
CA GLU A 124 2.83 -13.95 30.62
C GLU A 124 1.86 -14.91 31.33
N GLU A 125 1.03 -14.36 32.22
CA GLU A 125 0.07 -15.17 32.96
C GLU A 125 -0.90 -15.90 32.02
N ALA A 126 -1.27 -15.27 30.89
CA ALA A 126 -2.06 -15.91 29.84
C ALA A 126 -1.39 -17.16 29.26
N HIS A 127 -0.08 -17.10 28.98
CA HIS A 127 0.69 -18.26 28.53
C HIS A 127 0.78 -19.34 29.59
N TRP A 128 0.94 -18.96 30.86
CA TRP A 128 0.92 -19.93 31.95
C TRP A 128 -0.45 -20.63 32.03
N ARG A 129 -1.56 -19.88 32.00
CA ARG A 129 -2.92 -20.45 32.04
C ARG A 129 -3.17 -21.43 30.90
N MET A 130 -2.79 -21.06 29.67
CA MET A 130 -2.99 -21.92 28.50
C MET A 130 -2.17 -23.21 28.57
N ASN A 131 -0.92 -23.15 29.01
CA ASN A 131 -0.02 -24.31 28.99
C ASN A 131 -0.16 -25.22 30.23
N TYR A 132 -0.52 -24.67 31.39
CA TYR A 132 -0.46 -25.40 32.67
C TYR A 132 -1.80 -25.53 33.40
N CYS A 133 -2.84 -24.79 33.01
CA CYS A 133 -4.15 -24.82 33.70
C CYS A 133 -5.28 -25.47 32.90
N CYS A 134 -5.02 -25.97 31.68
CA CYS A 134 -6.07 -26.52 30.81
C CYS A 134 -6.71 -27.84 31.29
N ASN A 135 -6.33 -28.37 32.47
CA ASN A 135 -6.84 -29.64 33.02
C ASN A 135 -7.65 -29.51 34.33
N THR A 136 -8.01 -28.31 34.79
CA THR A 136 -8.88 -28.18 35.98
C THR A 136 -10.32 -27.89 35.58
N LEU A 137 -11.01 -28.88 35.00
CA LEU A 137 -12.48 -28.95 35.04
C LEU A 137 -12.86 -29.72 36.32
N PRO A 138 -13.67 -29.13 37.23
CA PRO A 138 -14.21 -29.89 38.35
C PRO A 138 -15.32 -30.81 37.83
N GLY A 139 -15.18 -32.11 38.10
CA GLY A 139 -16.28 -33.08 38.05
C GLY A 139 -17.15 -33.02 39.29
#